data_AF-A0A2G9TXW9-F1
#
_entry.id   AF-A0A2G9TXW9-F1
#
_cell.length_a   1.000
_cell.length_b   1.000
_cell.length_c   1.000
_cell.angle_alpha   90.00
_cell.angle_beta   90.00
_cell.angle_gamma   90.00
#
_symmetry.space_group_name_H-M   'P 1'
#
loop_
_entity.id
_entity.type
_entity.pdbx_description
1 polymer ?
#
loop_
_entity_poly.entity_id
_entity_poly.type
_entity_poly.pdbx_seq_one_letter_code
_entity_poly.pdbx_strand_id
1 'polypeptide(L)'
;ARPPKSGWIPGSYFETPTEYYKQRRRTREIETTTTSMTEDQEALLKRDQVYHDLLRSEEEFVAELRVCVDNYVRLLDDIQLPPAIVKEKEKLALNLTELYNFHANVMLKGLNYYSDDPGKVGQTFIRLERDFDHHVQFFKDLPATLELLEQQPFKDFFQNAQTQEIVLKKSEDPKKSRR
;
A
#
# COMPACT_ATOMS: atom_id res chain seq x y z
N ALA A 1 45.88 2.60 -3.00
CA ALA A 1 44.80 2.03 -2.17
C ALA A 1 43.91 3.17 -1.67
N ARG A 2 42.58 3.08 -1.79
CA ARG A 2 41.67 4.08 -1.19
C ARG A 2 41.67 3.89 0.33
N PRO A 3 41.64 4.96 1.14
CA PRO A 3 41.60 4.82 2.59
C PRO A 3 40.29 4.13 3.00
N PRO A 4 40.31 3.30 4.06
CA PRO A 4 39.08 2.71 4.60
C PRO A 4 38.15 3.84 5.04
N LYS A 5 36.89 3.80 4.59
CA LYS A 5 35.86 4.75 5.01
C LYS A 5 35.49 4.42 6.46
N SER A 6 35.95 5.23 7.41
CA SER A 6 35.39 5.23 8.77
C SER A 6 34.20 6.18 8.82
N GLY A 7 33.14 5.75 9.48
CA GLY A 7 31.91 6.51 9.65
C GLY A 7 31.09 5.93 10.79
N TRP A 8 30.21 6.75 11.35
CA TRP A 8 29.25 6.27 12.34
C TRP A 8 28.23 5.36 11.67
N ILE A 9 28.13 4.13 12.17
CA ILE A 9 27.11 3.17 11.76
C ILE A 9 26.25 2.89 13.00
N PRO A 10 24.91 2.90 12.89
CA PRO A 10 24.03 2.54 13.99
C PRO A 10 24.40 1.17 14.58
N GLY A 11 24.36 1.03 15.90
CA GLY A 11 24.75 -0.19 16.62
C GLY A 11 24.00 -1.45 16.17
N SER A 12 22.78 -1.29 15.62
CA SER A 12 21.96 -2.36 15.06
C SER A 12 22.59 -3.11 13.87
N TYR A 13 23.59 -2.53 13.20
CA TYR A 13 24.36 -3.22 12.16
C TYR A 13 25.38 -4.22 12.71
N PHE A 14 25.71 -4.11 13.99
CA PHE A 14 26.64 -5.01 14.68
C PHE A 14 25.93 -5.94 15.66
N GLU A 15 24.63 -5.77 15.86
CA GLU A 15 23.82 -6.69 16.64
C GLU A 15 23.68 -8.01 15.89
N THR A 16 23.98 -9.11 16.57
CA THR A 16 23.66 -10.43 16.02
C THR A 16 22.14 -10.51 15.81
N PRO A 17 21.66 -11.22 14.76
CA PRO A 17 20.22 -11.37 14.54
C PRO A 17 19.46 -11.78 15.81
N THR A 18 20.08 -12.61 16.66
CA THR A 18 19.55 -13.06 17.93
C THR A 18 19.29 -11.94 18.94
N GLU A 19 20.18 -10.95 19.06
CA GLU A 19 20.00 -9.80 19.96
C GLU A 19 18.95 -8.83 19.42
N TYR A 20 18.93 -8.60 18.09
CA TYR A 20 17.88 -7.81 17.43
C TYR A 20 16.47 -8.39 17.73
N TYR A 21 16.30 -9.71 17.63
CA TYR A 21 15.03 -10.37 17.95
C TYR A 21 14.67 -10.31 19.44
N LYS A 22 15.65 -10.39 20.36
CA LYS A 22 15.42 -10.22 21.81
C LYS A 22 14.98 -8.79 22.14
N GLN A 23 15.57 -7.79 21.51
CA GLN A 23 15.24 -6.39 21.74
C GLN A 23 13.86 -6.04 21.18
N ARG A 24 13.48 -6.62 20.03
CA ARG A 24 12.12 -6.52 19.46
C ARG A 24 11.05 -7.20 20.32
N ARG A 25 11.39 -8.28 21.03
CA ARG A 25 10.48 -8.88 22.03
C ARG A 25 10.21 -7.90 23.16
N ARG A 26 11.25 -7.21 23.64
CA ARG A 26 11.18 -6.29 24.79
C ARG A 26 10.41 -4.99 24.51
N THR A 27 10.37 -4.52 23.27
CA THR A 27 9.72 -3.24 22.90
C THR A 27 8.27 -3.36 22.45
N ARG A 28 7.72 -4.58 22.34
CA ARG A 28 6.29 -4.82 22.01
C ARG A 28 5.38 -4.94 23.23
N GLU A 29 5.91 -4.92 24.43
CA GLU A 29 5.11 -4.99 25.65
C GLU A 29 4.61 -3.59 26.02
N ILE A 30 3.38 -3.27 25.60
CA ILE A 30 2.61 -2.21 26.24
C ILE A 30 2.13 -2.81 27.57
N GLU A 31 2.73 -2.38 28.68
CA GLU A 31 2.33 -2.82 30.02
C GLU A 31 0.90 -2.34 30.31
N THR A 32 -0.06 -3.26 30.32
CA THR A 32 -1.34 -3.06 31.00
C THR A 32 -1.65 -4.25 31.90
N THR A 33 -1.39 -4.02 33.17
CA THR A 33 -1.73 -4.85 34.32
C THR A 33 -3.24 -5.13 34.36
N THR A 34 -3.66 -6.40 34.31
CA THR A 34 -4.78 -7.02 35.09
C THR A 34 -5.01 -8.49 34.68
N THR A 35 -4.62 -9.41 35.58
CA THR A 35 -5.25 -10.72 35.90
C THR A 35 -5.38 -11.84 34.83
N SER A 36 -4.78 -13.01 35.13
CA SER A 36 -5.27 -14.37 34.81
C SER A 36 -5.28 -14.86 33.35
N MET A 37 -4.20 -14.69 32.59
CA MET A 37 -3.98 -15.50 31.38
C MET A 37 -2.59 -16.15 31.40
N THR A 38 -2.50 -17.36 30.87
CA THR A 38 -1.20 -18.01 30.62
C THR A 38 -0.49 -17.31 29.45
N GLU A 39 0.84 -17.38 29.40
CA GLU A 39 1.63 -16.80 28.30
C GLU A 39 1.14 -17.29 26.92
N ASP A 40 0.72 -18.56 26.82
CA ASP A 40 0.18 -19.15 25.59
C ASP A 40 -1.15 -18.51 25.17
N GLN A 41 -2.03 -18.22 26.13
CA GLN A 41 -3.31 -17.56 25.86
C GLN A 41 -3.10 -16.10 25.42
N GLU A 42 -2.16 -15.40 26.05
CA GLU A 42 -1.80 -14.03 25.65
C GLU A 42 -1.20 -14.01 24.24
N ALA A 43 -0.35 -15.00 23.91
CA ALA A 43 0.24 -15.14 22.58
C ALA A 43 -0.82 -15.38 21.49
N LEU A 44 -1.84 -16.21 21.78
CA LEU A 44 -2.96 -16.45 20.87
C LEU A 44 -3.78 -15.18 20.63
N LEU A 45 -4.15 -14.46 21.69
CA LEU A 45 -4.89 -13.20 21.57
C LEU A 45 -4.11 -12.15 20.76
N LYS A 46 -2.80 -12.01 21.02
CA LYS A 46 -1.93 -11.11 20.25
C LYS A 46 -1.87 -11.50 18.78
N ARG A 47 -1.79 -12.80 18.47
CA ARG A 47 -1.77 -13.29 17.09
C ARG A 47 -3.06 -12.96 16.35
N ASP A 48 -4.19 -13.20 17.00
CA ASP A 48 -5.51 -12.94 16.42
C ASP A 48 -5.73 -11.44 16.19
N GLN A 49 -5.30 -10.58 17.14
CA GLN A 49 -5.34 -9.13 16.97
C GLN A 49 -4.51 -8.65 15.78
N VAL A 50 -3.25 -9.10 15.68
CA VAL A 50 -2.35 -8.73 14.56
C VAL A 50 -2.95 -9.16 13.22
N TYR A 51 -3.60 -10.31 13.18
CA TYR A 51 -4.23 -10.82 11.97
C TYR A 51 -5.45 -9.98 11.55
N HIS A 52 -6.29 -9.57 12.50
CA HIS A 52 -7.41 -8.66 12.21
C HIS A 52 -6.93 -7.27 11.77
N ASP A 53 -5.85 -6.76 12.36
CA ASP A 53 -5.26 -5.49 11.94
C ASP A 53 -4.71 -5.59 10.51
N LEU A 54 -4.08 -6.73 10.15
CA LEU A 54 -3.65 -7.00 8.78
C LEU A 54 -4.83 -6.99 7.80
N LEU A 55 -5.91 -7.72 8.10
CA LEU A 55 -7.12 -7.74 7.27
C LEU A 55 -7.69 -6.33 7.07
N ARG A 56 -7.84 -5.56 8.15
CA ARG A 56 -8.35 -4.19 8.07
C ARG A 56 -7.47 -3.31 7.20
N SER A 57 -6.15 -3.38 7.40
CA SER A 57 -5.22 -2.58 6.61
C SER A 57 -5.26 -2.95 5.13
N GLU A 58 -5.49 -4.23 4.81
CA GLU A 58 -5.66 -4.68 3.43
C GLU A 58 -6.97 -4.17 2.81
N GLU A 59 -8.08 -4.18 3.56
CA GLU A 59 -9.35 -3.62 3.10
C GLU A 59 -9.24 -2.12 2.80
N GLU A 60 -8.58 -1.36 3.68
CA GLU A 60 -8.30 0.06 3.51
C GLU A 60 -7.42 0.29 2.26
N PHE A 61 -6.35 -0.49 2.10
CA PHE A 61 -5.47 -0.39 0.94
C PHE A 61 -6.18 -0.71 -0.38
N VAL A 62 -7.04 -1.74 -0.41
CA VAL A 62 -7.87 -2.06 -1.59
C VAL A 62 -8.83 -0.92 -1.92
N ALA A 63 -9.42 -0.28 -0.91
CA ALA A 63 -10.31 0.86 -1.11
C ALA A 63 -9.56 2.06 -1.71
N GLU A 64 -8.35 2.35 -1.24
CA GLU A 64 -7.49 3.40 -1.80
C GLU A 64 -7.08 3.10 -3.25
N LEU A 65 -6.62 1.88 -3.52
CA LEU A 65 -6.29 1.45 -4.88
C LEU A 65 -7.49 1.56 -5.82
N ARG A 66 -8.68 1.22 -5.34
CA ARG A 66 -9.91 1.38 -6.12
C ARG A 66 -10.14 2.83 -6.51
N VAL A 67 -9.98 3.77 -5.57
CA VAL A 67 -10.11 5.21 -5.85
C VAL A 67 -9.09 5.65 -6.91
N CYS A 68 -7.85 5.17 -6.82
CA CYS A 68 -6.83 5.43 -7.85
C CYS A 68 -7.26 4.89 -9.23
N VAL A 69 -7.74 3.66 -9.33
CA VAL A 69 -8.20 3.10 -10.61
C VAL A 69 -9.44 3.85 -11.13
N ASP A 70 -10.42 4.06 -10.26
CA ASP A 70 -11.71 4.65 -10.62
C ASP A 70 -11.61 6.13 -11.02
N ASN A 71 -10.62 6.87 -10.52
CA ASN A 71 -10.43 8.28 -10.85
C ASN A 71 -9.27 8.49 -11.83
N TYR A 72 -8.07 8.02 -11.49
CA TYR A 72 -6.85 8.30 -12.27
C TYR A 72 -6.78 7.45 -13.54
N VAL A 73 -6.99 6.12 -13.45
CA VAL A 73 -6.93 5.27 -14.65
C VAL A 73 -8.12 5.56 -15.56
N ARG A 74 -9.33 5.75 -15.02
CA ARG A 74 -10.48 6.16 -15.84
C ARG A 74 -10.31 7.51 -16.53
N LEU A 75 -9.64 8.48 -15.91
CA LEU A 75 -9.29 9.74 -16.57
C LEU A 75 -8.45 9.51 -17.84
N LEU A 76 -7.58 8.48 -17.82
CA LEU A 76 -6.76 8.06 -18.96
C LEU A 76 -7.51 7.19 -19.98
N ASP A 77 -8.78 6.86 -19.74
CA ASP A 77 -9.68 6.17 -20.67
C ASP A 77 -10.65 7.12 -21.39
N ASP A 78 -10.60 8.43 -21.11
CA ASP A 78 -11.50 9.41 -21.71
C ASP A 78 -11.26 9.57 -23.23
N ILE A 79 -12.36 9.71 -23.98
CA ILE A 79 -12.37 9.84 -25.44
C ILE A 79 -11.72 11.17 -25.88
N GLN A 80 -11.67 12.18 -25.00
CA GLN A 80 -11.13 13.51 -25.29
C GLN A 80 -9.69 13.73 -24.79
N LEU A 81 -8.88 12.67 -24.68
CA LEU A 81 -7.48 12.79 -24.28
C LEU A 81 -6.62 13.47 -25.35
N PRO A 82 -5.75 14.44 -24.97
CA PRO A 82 -4.78 15.00 -25.89
C PRO A 82 -3.87 13.91 -26.49
N PRO A 83 -3.47 13.98 -27.78
CA PRO A 83 -2.69 12.92 -28.43
C PRO A 83 -1.38 12.57 -27.72
N ALA A 84 -0.74 13.54 -27.07
CA ALA A 84 0.46 13.34 -26.27
C ALA A 84 0.21 12.42 -25.05
N ILE A 85 -0.96 12.51 -24.42
CA ILE A 85 -1.34 11.67 -23.27
C ILE A 85 -1.70 10.27 -23.75
N VAL A 86 -2.45 10.14 -24.85
CA VAL A 86 -2.82 8.84 -25.44
C VAL A 86 -1.59 8.00 -25.77
N LYS A 87 -0.53 8.65 -26.30
CA LYS A 87 0.71 7.96 -26.67
C LYS A 87 1.44 7.34 -25.46
N GLU A 88 1.42 8.00 -24.32
CA GLU A 88 2.11 7.55 -23.10
C GLU A 88 1.15 6.95 -22.05
N LYS A 89 -0.10 6.65 -22.45
CA LYS A 89 -1.17 6.20 -21.56
C LYS A 89 -0.78 5.02 -20.70
N GLU A 90 -0.21 3.97 -21.31
CA GLU A 90 0.17 2.75 -20.59
C GLU A 90 1.23 3.04 -19.52
N LYS A 91 2.20 3.90 -19.85
CA LYS A 91 3.23 4.33 -18.91
C LYS A 91 2.64 5.16 -17.77
N LEU A 92 1.74 6.09 -18.08
CA LEU A 92 1.05 6.92 -17.09
C LEU A 92 0.16 6.09 -16.16
N ALA A 93 -0.57 5.11 -16.69
CA ALA A 93 -1.45 4.24 -15.91
C ALA A 93 -0.69 3.29 -14.97
N LEU A 94 0.60 3.03 -15.26
CA LEU A 94 1.37 1.95 -14.64
C LEU A 94 0.60 0.62 -14.76
N ASN A 95 0.87 -0.33 -13.87
CA ASN A 95 0.10 -1.56 -13.71
C ASN A 95 -0.92 -1.45 -12.55
N LEU A 96 -1.53 -0.28 -12.35
CA LEU A 96 -2.45 -0.03 -11.22
C LEU A 96 -3.67 -0.95 -11.25
N THR A 97 -4.22 -1.26 -12.42
CA THR A 97 -5.38 -2.14 -12.57
C THR A 97 -5.05 -3.57 -12.16
N GLU A 98 -3.88 -4.07 -12.55
CA GLU A 98 -3.38 -5.38 -12.19
C GLU A 98 -3.10 -5.45 -10.68
N LEU A 99 -2.47 -4.42 -10.12
CA LEU A 99 -2.19 -4.32 -8.69
C LEU A 99 -3.48 -4.31 -7.86
N TYR A 100 -4.46 -3.50 -8.25
CA TYR A 100 -5.78 -3.49 -7.64
C TYR A 100 -6.47 -4.86 -7.73
N ASN A 101 -6.45 -5.51 -8.90
CA ASN A 101 -7.06 -6.82 -9.08
C ASN A 101 -6.41 -7.89 -8.20
N PHE A 102 -5.08 -7.89 -8.10
CA PHE A 102 -4.33 -8.76 -7.20
C PHE A 102 -4.81 -8.57 -5.75
N HIS A 103 -4.79 -7.34 -5.24
CA HIS A 103 -5.15 -7.08 -3.85
C HIS A 103 -6.63 -7.39 -3.56
N ALA A 104 -7.55 -6.89 -4.40
CA ALA A 104 -8.99 -7.03 -4.19
C ALA A 104 -9.50 -8.47 -4.36
N ASN A 105 -8.99 -9.19 -5.37
CA ASN A 105 -9.55 -10.49 -5.75
C ASN A 105 -8.72 -11.69 -5.33
N VAL A 106 -7.44 -11.50 -5.00
CA VAL A 106 -6.54 -12.61 -4.65
C VAL A 106 -6.07 -12.47 -3.20
N MET A 107 -5.44 -11.35 -2.84
CA MET A 107 -4.87 -11.15 -1.51
C MET A 107 -5.96 -11.08 -0.44
N LEU A 108 -6.90 -10.14 -0.56
CA LEU A 108 -7.95 -9.93 0.43
C LEU A 108 -8.86 -11.16 0.58
N LYS A 109 -9.21 -11.84 -0.52
CA LYS A 109 -9.98 -13.10 -0.46
C LYS A 109 -9.18 -14.23 0.17
N GLY A 110 -7.87 -14.30 -0.13
CA GLY A 110 -6.96 -15.29 0.44
C GLY A 110 -6.75 -15.09 1.94
N LEU A 111 -6.70 -13.85 2.41
CA LEU A 111 -6.72 -13.55 3.84
C LEU A 111 -8.08 -13.93 4.43
N ASN A 112 -9.19 -13.41 3.92
CA ASN A 112 -10.54 -13.71 4.46
C ASN A 112 -10.86 -15.21 4.57
N TYR A 113 -10.37 -16.05 3.64
CA TYR A 113 -10.57 -17.50 3.71
C TYR A 113 -9.98 -18.15 4.97
N TYR A 114 -8.91 -17.58 5.53
CA TYR A 114 -8.24 -18.07 6.74
C TYR A 114 -8.50 -17.20 7.96
N SER A 115 -9.60 -16.43 7.98
CA SER A 115 -9.90 -15.51 9.10
C SER A 115 -9.95 -16.20 10.46
N ASP A 116 -10.41 -17.45 10.46
CA ASP A 116 -10.61 -18.25 11.65
C ASP A 116 -9.37 -19.10 12.00
N ASP A 117 -8.33 -19.06 11.17
CA ASP A 117 -7.05 -19.76 11.40
C ASP A 117 -5.84 -18.85 11.08
N PRO A 118 -5.51 -17.90 11.98
CA PRO A 118 -4.39 -16.99 11.82
C PRO A 118 -3.03 -17.69 11.66
N GLY A 119 -2.92 -18.96 12.05
CA GLY A 119 -1.70 -19.76 11.89
C GLY A 119 -1.35 -20.04 10.42
N LYS A 120 -2.33 -19.95 9.51
CA LYS A 120 -2.14 -20.21 8.08
C LYS A 120 -1.77 -18.96 7.26
N VAL A 121 -1.74 -17.79 7.88
CA VAL A 121 -1.40 -16.54 7.18
C VAL A 121 -0.07 -16.64 6.43
N GLY A 122 0.96 -17.23 7.03
CA GLY A 122 2.26 -17.41 6.39
C GLY A 122 2.21 -18.29 5.14
N GLN A 123 1.37 -19.34 5.14
CA GLN A 123 1.19 -20.21 3.97
C GLN A 123 0.50 -19.47 2.82
N THR A 124 -0.44 -18.57 3.13
CA THR A 124 -1.06 -17.68 2.14
C THR A 124 -0.01 -16.83 1.45
N PHE A 125 0.88 -16.16 2.19
CA PHE A 125 1.93 -15.34 1.59
C PHE A 125 2.92 -16.15 0.74
N ILE A 126 3.33 -17.35 1.18
CA ILE A 126 4.21 -18.24 0.38
C ILE A 126 3.52 -18.63 -0.93
N ARG A 127 2.23 -18.98 -0.89
CA ARG A 127 1.47 -19.33 -2.09
C ARG A 127 1.35 -18.16 -3.07
N LEU A 128 1.31 -16.93 -2.55
CA LEU A 128 1.16 -15.69 -3.33
C LEU A 128 2.50 -15.06 -3.72
N GLU A 129 3.63 -15.72 -3.48
CA GLU A 129 4.98 -15.15 -3.71
C GLU A 129 5.13 -14.49 -5.08
N ARG A 130 4.72 -15.17 -6.16
CA ARG A 130 4.80 -14.64 -7.52
C ARG A 130 3.77 -13.56 -7.81
N ASP A 131 2.63 -13.58 -7.13
CA ASP A 131 1.62 -12.54 -7.30
C ASP A 131 2.12 -11.17 -6.79
N PHE A 132 3.12 -11.14 -5.91
CA PHE A 132 3.80 -9.89 -5.51
C PHE A 132 4.68 -9.29 -6.62
N ASP A 133 4.91 -9.98 -7.74
CA ASP A 133 5.66 -9.41 -8.88
C ASP A 133 4.99 -8.15 -9.46
N HIS A 134 3.67 -7.98 -9.24
CA HIS A 134 2.97 -6.74 -9.58
C HIS A 134 3.55 -5.52 -8.86
N HIS A 135 4.01 -5.66 -7.61
CA HIS A 135 4.69 -4.58 -6.89
C HIS A 135 6.06 -4.29 -7.50
N VAL A 136 6.80 -5.32 -7.87
CA VAL A 136 8.13 -5.17 -8.48
C VAL A 136 8.02 -4.39 -9.77
N GLN A 137 7.05 -4.73 -10.63
CA GLN A 137 6.80 -4.01 -11.87
C GLN A 137 6.38 -2.55 -11.60
N PHE A 138 5.47 -2.33 -10.64
CA PHE A 138 5.02 -0.99 -10.27
C PHE A 138 6.19 -0.09 -9.87
N PHE A 139 7.01 -0.52 -8.91
CA PHE A 139 8.13 0.27 -8.41
C PHE A 139 9.26 0.44 -9.42
N LYS A 140 9.40 -0.48 -10.38
CA LYS A 140 10.35 -0.36 -11.47
C LYS A 140 9.95 0.76 -12.44
N ASP A 141 8.67 0.89 -12.76
CA ASP A 141 8.18 1.86 -13.74
C ASP A 141 7.84 3.22 -13.12
N LEU A 142 7.59 3.26 -11.81
CA LEU A 142 7.21 4.46 -11.08
C LEU A 142 8.15 5.66 -11.30
N PRO A 143 9.50 5.55 -11.21
CA PRO A 143 10.39 6.70 -11.38
C PRO A 143 10.26 7.36 -12.76
N ALA A 144 10.19 6.56 -13.82
CA ALA A 144 10.07 7.04 -15.19
C ALA A 144 8.71 7.70 -15.46
N THR A 145 7.68 7.28 -14.73
CA THR A 145 6.33 7.84 -14.79
C THR A 145 6.24 9.15 -14.01
N LEU A 146 6.85 9.23 -12.83
CA LEU A 146 6.96 10.47 -12.06
C LEU A 146 7.72 11.55 -12.84
N GLU A 147 8.81 11.20 -13.52
CA GLU A 147 9.53 12.13 -14.39
C GLU A 147 8.66 12.62 -15.55
N LEU A 148 7.86 11.75 -16.15
CA LEU A 148 6.95 12.10 -17.24
C LEU A 148 5.85 13.07 -16.79
N LEU A 149 5.30 12.86 -15.58
CA LEU A 149 4.26 13.71 -14.99
C LEU A 149 4.73 15.15 -14.76
N GLU A 150 6.03 15.40 -14.59
CA GLU A 150 6.59 16.74 -14.43
C GLU A 150 6.81 17.47 -15.77
N GLN A 151 6.71 16.76 -16.89
CA GLN A 151 6.92 17.32 -18.23
C GLN A 151 5.64 17.91 -18.82
N GLN A 152 5.78 18.89 -19.71
CA GLN A 152 4.67 19.37 -20.53
C GLN A 152 4.40 18.40 -21.69
N PRO A 153 3.13 18.14 -22.07
CA PRO A 153 1.89 18.75 -21.55
C PRO A 153 1.24 18.00 -20.38
N PHE A 154 1.89 16.97 -19.83
CA PHE A 154 1.32 16.07 -18.81
C PHE A 154 1.00 16.81 -17.51
N LYS A 155 1.94 17.62 -17.03
CA LYS A 155 1.77 18.39 -15.79
C LYS A 155 0.52 19.26 -15.80
N ASP A 156 0.32 20.03 -16.88
CA ASP A 156 -0.83 20.91 -17.03
C ASP A 156 -2.14 20.11 -17.14
N PHE A 157 -2.12 19.01 -17.89
CA PHE A 157 -3.29 18.13 -18.03
C PHE A 157 -3.79 17.63 -16.67
N PHE A 158 -2.91 17.07 -15.83
CA PHE A 158 -3.31 16.51 -14.54
C PHE A 158 -3.66 17.58 -13.50
N GLN A 159 -3.02 18.74 -13.51
CA GLN A 159 -3.41 19.87 -12.66
C GLN A 159 -4.82 20.39 -12.98
N ASN A 160 -5.16 20.46 -14.28
CA ASN A 160 -6.48 20.87 -14.72
C ASN A 160 -7.56 19.83 -14.36
N ALA A 161 -7.25 18.54 -14.52
CA ALA A 161 -8.16 17.45 -14.16
C ALA A 161 -8.48 17.43 -12.65
N GLN A 162 -7.46 17.57 -11.78
CA GLN A 162 -7.66 17.66 -10.33
C GLN A 162 -8.52 18.87 -9.93
N THR A 163 -8.31 20.01 -10.59
CA THR A 163 -9.09 21.23 -10.31
C THR A 163 -10.58 21.04 -10.69
N GLN A 164 -10.87 20.38 -11.81
CA GLN A 164 -12.24 20.11 -12.25
C GLN A 164 -12.95 19.13 -11.31
N GLU A 165 -12.27 18.08 -10.84
CA GLU A 165 -12.83 17.12 -9.89
C GLU A 165 -13.22 17.79 -8.56
N ILE A 166 -12.39 18.72 -8.05
CA ILE A 166 -12.67 19.50 -6.84
C ILE A 166 -13.88 20.42 -7.04
N VAL A 167 -14.04 21.01 -8.23
CA VAL A 167 -15.17 21.89 -8.54
C VAL A 167 -16.48 21.10 -8.64
N LEU A 168 -16.45 19.93 -9.29
CA LEU A 168 -17.62 19.02 -9.39
C LEU A 168 -18.07 18.54 -8.01
N LYS A 169 -17.14 18.07 -7.16
CA LYS A 169 -17.45 17.64 -5.79
C LYS A 169 -18.03 18.77 -4.93
N LYS A 170 -17.62 20.03 -5.14
CA LYS A 170 -18.23 21.20 -4.46
C LYS A 170 -19.62 21.55 -4.98
N SER A 171 -19.92 21.22 -6.23
CA SER A 171 -21.23 21.50 -6.85
C SER A 171 -22.29 20.46 -6.49
N GLU A 172 -21.89 19.24 -6.14
CA GLU A 172 -22.78 18.15 -5.76
C GLU A 172 -23.24 18.18 -4.29
N ASP A 173 -22.69 19.07 -3.44
CA ASP A 173 -23.11 19.26 -2.04
C ASP A 173 -24.26 20.30 -1.94
N PRO A 174 -25.56 19.90 -1.85
CA PRO A 174 -26.69 20.83 -1.85
C PRO A 174 -27.05 21.29 -0.42
N LYS A 175 -26.15 21.15 0.56
CA LYS A 175 -26.43 21.43 1.98
C LYS A 175 -25.46 22.43 2.62
N LYS A 176 -25.18 23.54 1.92
CA LYS A 176 -24.65 24.76 2.57
C LYS A 176 -25.25 26.04 1.97
N SER A 177 -26.57 26.08 1.90
CA SER A 177 -27.33 27.35 1.81
C SER A 177 -28.60 27.22 2.66
N ARG A 178 -28.43 27.33 3.98
CA ARG A 178 -29.43 27.73 4.99
C ARG A 178 -28.83 27.52 6.38
N ARG A 179 -28.11 28.54 6.85
CA ARG A 179 -28.24 29.15 8.17
C ARG A 179 -27.30 30.35 8.24
#